data_AF-A0A319DRC0-F1
#
_entry.id   AF-A0A319DRC0-F1
#
_cell.length_a   1.000
_cell.length_b   1.000
_cell.length_c   1.000
_cell.angle_alpha   90.00
_cell.angle_beta   90.00
_cell.angle_gamma   90.00
#
_symmetry.space_group_name_H-M   'P 1'
#
loop_
_entity.id
_entity.type
_entity.pdbx_description
1 polymer ?
#
loop_
_entity_poly.entity_id
_entity_poly.type
_entity_poly.pdbx_seq_one_letter_code
_entity_poly.pdbx_strand_id
1 'polypeptide(L)'
;MLIYGSTCDWWFPLCHAVLLCSRGKAELYQCIWALDYANGREVRMATFRYANGDHQLLSFGYEYSTDPDDNWYSSATNKTYPLFYSLDFGQHGTITAQSYRADQLTYNVSAGLKPSYEGFATFNVTMFGIQATGYGVIEIV
;
A
#
# COMPACT_ATOMS: atom_id res chain seq x y z
N MET A 1 -3.28 -7.76 16.27
CA MET A 1 -4.49 -8.53 15.93
C MET A 1 -4.57 -8.60 14.42
N LEU A 2 -3.98 -9.64 13.82
CA LEU A 2 -4.33 -10.04 12.46
C LEU A 2 -5.69 -10.72 12.56
N ILE A 3 -6.70 -10.21 11.86
CA ILE A 3 -7.92 -10.97 11.60
C ILE A 3 -7.81 -11.42 10.15
N TYR A 4 -7.45 -12.68 9.96
CA TYR A 4 -7.89 -13.43 8.78
C TYR A 4 -9.41 -13.60 8.92
N GLY A 5 -10.16 -12.93 8.06
CA GLY A 5 -11.57 -13.21 7.81
C GLY A 5 -11.66 -13.88 6.45
N SER A 6 -11.63 -15.21 6.45
CA SER A 6 -11.96 -16.04 5.30
C SER A 6 -13.38 -15.75 4.78
N THR A 7 -13.55 -15.99 3.48
CA THR A 7 -14.79 -15.94 2.67
C THR A 7 -15.23 -14.56 2.22
N CYS A 8 -14.58 -14.09 1.18
CA CYS A 8 -15.05 -13.02 0.33
C CYS A 8 -14.67 -13.42 -1.10
N ASP A 9 -15.42 -14.41 -1.64
CA ASP A 9 -15.46 -14.71 -3.07
C ASP A 9 -15.97 -13.46 -3.80
N TRP A 10 -15.05 -12.59 -4.21
CA TRP A 10 -15.38 -11.40 -4.97
C TRP A 10 -14.53 -11.36 -6.24
N TRP A 11 -15.20 -11.77 -7.32
CA TRP A 11 -14.81 -11.51 -8.69
C TRP A 11 -14.84 -10.00 -8.96
N PHE A 12 -13.77 -9.26 -8.66
CA PHE A 12 -13.64 -7.87 -9.12
C PHE A 12 -12.21 -7.56 -9.59
N PRO A 13 -12.05 -6.70 -10.62
CA PRO A 13 -10.77 -6.35 -11.20
C PRO A 13 -10.08 -5.25 -10.36
N LEU A 14 -8.77 -5.42 -10.15
CA LEU A 14 -7.80 -4.45 -9.63
C LEU A 14 -8.12 -3.85 -8.24
N CYS A 15 -7.54 -4.41 -7.17
CA CYS A 15 -7.50 -3.76 -5.86
C CYS A 15 -6.05 -3.42 -5.50
N HIS A 16 -5.77 -2.18 -5.10
CA HIS A 16 -4.44 -1.74 -4.67
C HIS A 16 -4.37 -1.66 -3.14
N ALA A 17 -4.18 -2.78 -2.46
CA ALA A 17 -4.15 -2.82 -0.99
C ALA A 17 -2.77 -2.43 -0.41
N VAL A 18 -2.53 -1.15 -0.11
CA VAL A 18 -1.22 -0.70 0.40
C VAL A 18 -1.08 -0.84 1.93
N LEU A 19 -0.81 -2.05 2.45
CA LEU A 19 -0.70 -2.31 3.89
C LEU A 19 0.61 -1.79 4.55
N LEU A 20 0.58 -0.57 5.06
CA LEU A 20 1.75 0.03 5.73
C LEU A 20 1.81 -0.32 7.22
N CYS A 21 2.99 -0.60 7.79
CA CYS A 21 3.17 -0.73 9.25
C CYS A 21 4.55 -0.19 9.67
N SER A 22 4.68 1.13 9.80
CA SER A 22 5.95 1.75 10.20
C SER A 22 6.19 1.67 11.72
N ARG A 23 7.47 1.53 12.12
CA ARG A 23 7.93 1.62 13.50
C ARG A 23 9.07 2.64 13.57
N GLY A 24 8.79 3.84 14.08
CA GLY A 24 9.75 4.95 14.18
C GLY A 24 9.90 5.48 15.62
N LYS A 25 10.81 6.46 15.82
CA LYS A 25 11.06 7.12 17.12
C LYS A 25 9.89 8.00 17.61
N ALA A 26 8.97 8.34 16.72
CA ALA A 26 7.60 8.71 17.04
C ALA A 26 6.73 7.49 16.73
N GLU A 27 6.05 6.93 17.72
CA GLU A 27 5.24 5.72 17.52
C GLU A 27 3.92 6.10 16.82
N LEU A 28 4.00 6.27 15.50
CA LEU A 28 2.86 6.39 14.60
C LEU A 28 2.74 5.07 13.85
N TYR A 29 1.65 4.34 14.10
CA TYR A 29 1.30 3.14 13.36
C TYR A 29 0.28 3.53 12.30
N GLN A 30 0.42 2.99 11.10
CA GLN A 30 -0.44 3.28 9.96
C GLN A 30 -1.02 1.99 9.40
N CYS A 31 -2.08 2.09 8.60
CA CYS A 31 -2.64 1.02 7.78
C CYS A 31 -3.48 1.70 6.69
N ILE A 32 -3.22 1.41 5.43
CA ILE A 32 -3.74 2.20 4.30
C ILE A 32 -4.36 1.26 3.26
N TRP A 33 -5.45 1.68 2.65
CA TRP A 33 -6.19 0.90 1.66
C TRP A 33 -6.67 1.81 0.52
N ALA A 34 -6.37 1.41 -0.71
CA ALA A 34 -6.92 2.01 -1.92
C ALA A 34 -7.66 0.95 -2.74
N LEU A 35 -8.92 1.19 -3.08
CA LEU A 35 -9.70 0.30 -3.93
C LEU A 35 -10.16 1.07 -5.15
N ASP A 36 -9.82 0.55 -6.33
CA ASP A 36 -10.13 1.14 -7.63
C ASP A 36 -11.07 0.21 -8.37
N TYR A 37 -12.34 0.58 -8.48
CA TYR A 37 -13.34 -0.26 -9.11
C TYR A 37 -13.42 0.03 -10.61
N ALA A 38 -13.73 -1.00 -11.42
CA ALA A 38 -13.88 -0.87 -12.87
C ALA A 38 -14.95 0.15 -13.32
N ASN A 39 -15.89 0.51 -12.45
CA ASN A 39 -16.90 1.54 -12.73
C ASN A 39 -16.41 2.96 -12.39
N GLY A 40 -15.11 3.14 -12.11
CA GLY A 40 -14.50 4.42 -11.74
C GLY A 40 -14.77 4.84 -10.30
N ARG A 41 -15.43 4.00 -9.48
CA ARG A 41 -15.54 4.26 -8.05
C ARG A 41 -14.18 4.07 -7.39
N GLU A 42 -13.85 4.97 -6.48
CA GLU A 42 -12.64 4.90 -5.67
C GLU A 42 -12.99 4.85 -4.19
N VAL A 43 -12.26 4.05 -3.43
CA VAL A 43 -12.31 4.05 -1.96
C VAL A 43 -10.89 4.23 -1.45
N ARG A 44 -10.72 5.18 -0.52
CA ARG A 44 -9.45 5.56 0.09
C ARG A 44 -9.65 5.61 1.60
N MET A 45 -8.85 4.84 2.33
CA MET A 45 -8.95 4.79 3.78
C MET A 45 -7.57 4.57 4.39
N ALA A 46 -7.19 5.45 5.31
CA ALA A 46 -6.00 5.27 6.13
C ALA A 46 -6.37 5.40 7.61
N THR A 47 -5.87 4.48 8.42
CA THR A 47 -5.92 4.59 9.87
C THR A 47 -4.55 4.91 10.42
N PHE A 48 -4.48 5.86 11.33
CA PHE A 48 -3.28 6.22 12.08
C PHE A 48 -3.54 5.97 13.56
N ARG A 49 -2.58 5.37 14.25
CA ARG A 49 -2.62 5.17 15.70
C ARG A 49 -1.35 5.70 16.34
N TYR A 50 -1.51 6.53 17.36
CA TYR A 50 -0.41 7.08 18.13
C TYR A 50 0.00 6.15 19.28
N ALA A 51 1.18 6.39 19.85
CA ALA A 51 1.72 5.68 21.02
C ALA A 51 0.74 5.66 22.20
N ASN A 52 0.01 6.77 22.41
CA ASN A 52 -0.95 6.95 23.48
C ASN A 52 -2.28 6.22 23.25
N GLY A 53 -2.43 5.54 22.10
CA GLY A 53 -3.64 4.83 21.74
C GLY A 53 -4.68 5.67 21.00
N ASP A 54 -4.44 6.96 20.74
CA ASP A 54 -5.34 7.76 19.92
C ASP A 54 -5.36 7.25 18.47
N HIS A 55 -6.53 7.35 17.83
CA HIS A 55 -6.75 6.90 16.46
C HIS A 55 -7.28 8.03 15.57
N GLN A 56 -6.84 8.05 14.32
CA GLN A 56 -7.40 8.90 13.27
C GLN A 56 -7.72 8.08 12.02
N LEU A 57 -8.79 8.47 11.34
CA LEU A 57 -9.21 7.93 10.06
C LEU A 57 -9.17 9.06 9.03
N LEU A 58 -8.40 8.87 7.96
CA LEU A 58 -8.24 9.86 6.90
C LEU A 58 -8.53 9.26 5.53
N SER A 59 -9.03 10.09 4.63
CA SER A 59 -8.97 9.86 3.18
C SER A 59 -7.68 10.46 2.62
N PHE A 60 -7.27 10.02 1.43
CA PHE A 60 -6.06 10.48 0.77
C PHE A 60 -6.18 10.42 -0.75
N GLY A 61 -5.41 11.25 -1.44
CA GLY A 61 -5.06 11.04 -2.84
C GLY A 61 -3.77 10.22 -2.93
N TYR A 62 -3.59 9.47 -4.01
CA TYR A 62 -2.30 8.85 -4.29
C TYR A 62 -1.97 8.90 -5.77
N GLU A 63 -0.68 8.91 -6.05
CA GLU A 63 -0.12 8.77 -7.37
C GLU A 63 1.00 7.73 -7.32
N TYR A 64 1.28 7.09 -8.44
CA TYR A 64 2.41 6.19 -8.61
C TYR A 64 3.32 6.70 -9.70
N SER A 65 4.62 6.40 -9.60
CA SER A 65 5.60 6.89 -10.56
C SER A 65 5.33 6.33 -11.95
N THR A 66 5.38 7.20 -12.95
CA THR A 66 5.34 6.83 -14.37
C THR A 66 6.74 6.74 -14.98
N ASP A 67 7.79 6.96 -14.18
CA ASP A 67 9.17 6.76 -14.59
C ASP A 67 9.43 5.27 -14.85
N PRO A 68 9.96 4.88 -16.02
CA PRO A 68 10.31 3.49 -16.29
C PRO A 68 11.23 2.85 -15.24
N ASP A 69 12.11 3.62 -14.59
CA ASP A 69 13.03 3.11 -13.57
C ASP A 69 12.31 2.78 -12.24
N ASP A 70 11.14 3.36 -12.02
CA ASP A 70 10.26 3.07 -10.88
C ASP A 70 9.16 2.07 -11.22
N ASN A 71 9.33 1.30 -12.29
CA ASN A 71 8.35 0.31 -12.73
C ASN A 71 9.01 -1.05 -12.98
N TRP A 72 8.28 -2.12 -12.66
CA TRP A 72 8.72 -3.48 -12.93
C TRP A 72 7.69 -4.25 -13.74
N TYR A 73 8.14 -4.82 -14.86
CA TYR A 73 7.30 -5.68 -15.69
C TYR A 73 7.49 -7.15 -15.31
N SER A 74 6.38 -7.85 -15.06
CA SER A 74 6.36 -9.28 -14.84
C SER A 74 5.98 -10.04 -16.10
N SER A 75 6.87 -10.91 -16.59
CA SER A 75 6.58 -11.83 -17.68
C SER A 75 5.59 -12.93 -17.29
N ALA A 76 5.46 -13.25 -16.00
CA ALA A 76 4.56 -14.28 -15.51
C ALA A 76 3.08 -13.84 -15.59
N THR A 77 2.80 -12.56 -15.34
CA THR A 77 1.44 -12.01 -15.34
C THR A 77 1.16 -11.07 -16.50
N ASN A 78 2.18 -10.71 -17.28
CA ASN A 78 2.11 -9.70 -18.33
C ASN A 78 1.57 -8.35 -17.81
N LYS A 79 1.96 -7.98 -16.58
CA LYS A 79 1.58 -6.73 -15.91
C LYS A 79 2.81 -5.93 -15.51
N THR A 80 2.65 -4.61 -15.49
CA THR A 80 3.62 -3.67 -14.93
C THR A 80 3.16 -3.23 -13.54
N TYR A 81 4.07 -3.23 -12.59
CA TYR A 81 3.85 -2.85 -11.21
C TYR A 81 4.66 -1.59 -10.90
N PRO A 82 4.05 -0.54 -10.33
CA PRO A 82 4.80 0.59 -9.82
C PRO A 82 5.61 0.17 -8.60
N LEU A 83 6.83 0.68 -8.51
CA LEU A 83 7.74 0.49 -7.39
C LEU A 83 7.74 1.69 -6.44
N PHE A 84 7.24 2.84 -6.90
CA PHE A 84 7.14 4.07 -6.11
C PHE A 84 5.72 4.62 -6.06
N TYR A 85 5.31 5.07 -4.87
CA TYR A 85 4.02 5.71 -4.61
C TYR A 85 4.20 6.98 -3.80
N SER A 86 3.34 7.96 -4.05
CA SER A 86 3.16 9.16 -3.24
C SER A 86 1.71 9.25 -2.79
N LEU A 87 1.50 9.42 -1.49
CA LEU A 87 0.19 9.55 -0.86
C LEU A 87 0.09 10.93 -0.23
N ASP A 88 -0.98 11.66 -0.54
CA ASP A 88 -1.26 13.00 -0.06
C ASP A 88 -2.51 13.02 0.84
N PHE A 89 -2.32 13.45 2.09
CA PHE A 89 -3.35 13.63 3.10
C PHE A 89 -3.71 15.11 3.31
N GLY A 90 -3.37 15.98 2.34
CA GLY A 90 -3.63 17.41 2.37
C GLY A 90 -2.89 18.09 3.54
N GLN A 91 -3.63 18.84 4.36
CA GLN A 91 -3.06 19.55 5.51
C GLN A 91 -2.42 18.61 6.57
N HIS A 92 -2.72 17.32 6.52
CA HIS A 92 -2.16 16.35 7.47
C HIS A 92 -0.75 15.88 7.07
N GLY A 93 -0.39 15.98 5.78
CA GLY A 93 0.95 15.67 5.28
C GLY A 93 0.97 14.62 4.17
N THR A 94 2.13 13.99 3.96
CA THR A 94 2.40 13.07 2.85
C THR A 94 3.16 11.82 3.30
N ILE A 95 3.01 10.75 2.51
CA ILE A 95 3.77 9.50 2.67
C ILE A 95 4.28 9.09 1.29
N THR A 96 5.57 8.81 1.17
CA THR A 96 6.10 8.12 -0.02
C THR A 96 6.48 6.69 0.32
N ALA A 97 6.35 5.81 -0.66
CA ALA A 97 6.63 4.39 -0.55
C ALA A 97 7.54 3.96 -1.69
N GLN A 98 8.63 3.26 -1.37
CA GLN A 98 9.55 2.68 -2.35
C GLN A 98 9.70 1.19 -2.09
N SER A 99 9.40 0.37 -3.09
CA SER A 99 9.67 -1.06 -3.06
C SER A 99 11.16 -1.33 -2.89
N TYR A 100 11.48 -2.28 -2.00
CA TYR A 100 12.85 -2.65 -1.67
C TYR A 100 13.59 -3.30 -2.85
N ARG A 101 12.87 -4.05 -3.68
CA ARG A 101 13.36 -4.62 -4.94
C ARG A 101 12.21 -4.76 -5.93
N ALA A 102 12.55 -4.93 -7.20
CA ALA A 102 11.60 -4.98 -8.31
C ALA A 102 10.70 -6.24 -8.29
N ASP A 103 11.28 -7.44 -8.22
CA ASP A 103 10.50 -8.69 -8.25
C ASP A 103 10.13 -9.14 -6.83
N GLN A 104 8.86 -8.93 -6.47
CA GLN A 104 8.23 -9.40 -5.24
C GLN A 104 6.84 -9.98 -5.52
N LEU A 105 6.66 -10.57 -6.71
CA LEU A 105 5.41 -11.19 -7.10
C LEU A 105 5.24 -12.56 -6.42
N THR A 106 4.16 -12.70 -5.68
CA THR A 106 3.66 -14.00 -5.24
C THR A 106 2.75 -14.56 -6.33
N TYR A 107 3.24 -15.56 -7.06
CA TYR A 107 2.50 -16.24 -8.11
C TYR A 107 2.49 -17.75 -7.86
N ASN A 108 1.35 -18.28 -7.41
CA ASN A 108 1.19 -19.72 -7.19
C ASN A 108 0.04 -20.31 -8.02
N VAL A 109 0.39 -20.75 -9.23
CA VAL A 109 -0.53 -21.44 -10.16
C VAL A 109 -1.11 -22.72 -9.60
N SER A 110 -0.38 -23.44 -8.74
CA SER A 110 -0.81 -24.73 -8.20
C SER A 110 -1.90 -24.61 -7.14
N ALA A 111 -1.96 -23.46 -6.45
CA ALA A 111 -2.94 -23.18 -5.42
C ALA A 111 -4.22 -22.48 -5.94
N GLY A 112 -4.28 -22.17 -7.25
CA GLY A 112 -5.40 -21.45 -7.86
C GLY A 112 -5.55 -20.00 -7.36
N LEU A 113 -4.53 -19.46 -6.70
CA LEU A 113 -4.54 -18.09 -6.17
C LEU A 113 -4.25 -17.09 -7.29
N LYS A 114 -4.88 -15.91 -7.19
CA LYS A 114 -4.54 -14.79 -8.08
C LYS A 114 -3.12 -14.30 -7.76
N PRO A 115 -2.35 -13.88 -8.78
CA PRO A 115 -1.05 -13.24 -8.54
C PRO A 115 -1.23 -11.98 -7.70
N SER A 116 -0.39 -11.80 -6.69
CA SER A 116 -0.30 -10.60 -5.85
C SER A 116 1.14 -10.10 -5.83
N TYR A 117 1.35 -8.80 -6.02
CA TYR A 117 2.64 -8.22 -5.66
C TYR A 117 2.64 -7.98 -4.15
N GLU A 118 3.60 -8.57 -3.43
CA GLU A 118 3.69 -8.52 -1.96
C GLU A 118 5.05 -7.96 -1.56
N GLY A 119 5.25 -6.67 -1.86
CA GLY A 119 6.56 -6.06 -1.79
C GLY A 119 6.90 -5.50 -0.42
N PHE A 120 8.05 -5.87 0.14
CA PHE A 120 8.65 -5.08 1.22
C PHE A 120 9.02 -3.70 0.68
N ALA A 121 8.79 -2.66 1.48
CA ALA A 121 9.02 -1.29 1.07
C ALA A 121 9.53 -0.42 2.23
N THR A 122 10.22 0.66 1.85
CA THR A 122 10.62 1.76 2.74
C THR A 122 9.63 2.90 2.58
N PHE A 123 9.28 3.54 3.69
CA PHE A 123 8.31 4.63 3.75
C PHE A 123 8.95 5.87 4.31
N ASN A 124 8.80 6.99 3.62
CA ASN A 124 9.11 8.30 4.19
C ASN A 124 7.80 8.99 4.54
N VAL A 125 7.62 9.29 5.82
CA VAL A 125 6.38 9.80 6.39
C VAL A 125 6.62 11.22 6.86
N THR A 126 5.84 12.16 6.35
CA THR A 126 5.72 13.52 6.88
C THR A 126 4.27 13.75 7.23
N MET A 127 3.85 13.41 8.45
CA MET A 127 2.44 13.43 8.87
C MET A 127 2.29 14.07 10.24
N PHE A 128 1.30 14.93 10.45
CA PHE A 128 1.00 15.54 11.75
C PHE A 128 2.19 16.29 12.38
N GLY A 129 3.05 16.89 11.55
CA GLY A 129 4.30 17.52 11.97
C GLY A 129 5.43 16.53 12.34
N ILE A 130 5.20 15.23 12.21
CA ILE A 130 6.20 14.17 12.41
C ILE A 130 6.88 13.86 11.08
N GLN A 131 8.21 13.77 11.10
CA GLN A 131 9.00 13.22 10.00
C GLN A 131 9.69 11.93 10.45
N ALA A 132 9.50 10.84 9.70
CA ALA A 132 10.08 9.55 10.01
C ALA A 132 10.29 8.69 8.76
N THR A 133 11.23 7.76 8.85
CA THR A 133 11.36 6.64 7.91
C THR A 133 10.88 5.36 8.59
N GLY A 134 10.09 4.58 7.88
CA GLY A 134 9.56 3.30 8.32
C GLY A 134 9.71 2.22 7.28
N TYR A 135 9.34 1.00 7.64
CA TYR A 135 9.37 -0.18 6.77
C TYR A 135 8.04 -0.90 6.87
N GLY A 136 7.65 -1.62 5.82
CA GLY A 136 6.35 -2.29 5.77
C GLY A 136 6.18 -3.06 4.48
N VAL A 137 4.94 -3.28 4.07
CA VAL A 137 4.58 -4.04 2.87
C VAL A 137 3.69 -3.18 1.96
N ILE A 138 3.73 -3.47 0.67
CA ILE A 138 2.78 -2.99 -0.33
C ILE A 138 2.17 -4.24 -0.97
N GLU A 139 0.84 -4.31 -0.99
CA GLU A 139 0.11 -5.39 -1.67
C GLU A 139 -0.66 -4.83 -2.89
N ILE A 140 -0.57 -5.51 -4.03
CA ILE A 140 -1.28 -5.14 -5.26
C ILE A 140 -1.89 -6.40 -5.87
N VAL A 141 -3.20 -6.37 -6.17
CA VAL A 141 -3.95 -7.51 -6.74
C VAL A 141 -4.65 -7.18 -8.06
#